data_AF-A0A965QCH1-F1
#
_entry.id   AF-A0A965QCH1-F1
#
_cell.length_a   1.000
_cell.length_b   1.000
_cell.length_c   1.000
_cell.angle_alpha   90.00
_cell.angle_beta   90.00
_cell.angle_gamma   90.00
#
_symmetry.space_group_name_H-M   'P 1'
#
loop_
_entity.id
_entity.type
_entity.pdbx_description
1 polymer ?
#
loop_
_entity_poly.entity_id
_entity_poly.type
_entity_poly.pdbx_seq_one_letter_code
_entity_poly.pdbx_strand_id
1 'polypeptide(L)' 'KLDCEGAEWELLRDVAPWQRVQQLTMEYHLADGQTLAQMRALVERAGFTVQVVMPADTFGLLVARR' A
#
# COMPACT_ATOMS: atom_id res chain seq x y z
N LYS A 1 -0.58 -1.79 -10.61
CA LYS A 1 -1.82 -1.28 -9.99
C LYS A 1 -2.28 -2.33 -8.99
N LEU A 2 -2.68 -1.94 -7.79
CA LEU A 2 -3.31 -2.82 -6.79
C LEU A 2 -4.62 -2.18 -6.31
N ASP A 3 -5.65 -2.99 -6.21
CA ASP A 3 -6.99 -2.59 -5.79
C ASP A 3 -7.74 -3.90 -5.52
N CYS A 4 -7.91 -4.23 -4.25
CA CYS A 4 -8.38 -5.55 -3.81
C CYS A 4 -9.36 -5.46 -2.63
N GLU A 5 -10.04 -4.32 -2.47
CA GLU A 5 -11.12 -4.13 -1.50
C GLU A 5 -10.74 -4.53 -0.05
N GLY A 6 -9.47 -4.29 0.34
CA GLY A 6 -8.95 -4.57 1.69
C GLY A 6 -7.91 -5.69 1.77
N ALA A 7 -7.80 -6.56 0.76
CA ALA A 7 -6.80 -7.63 0.76
C ALA A 7 -5.35 -7.10 0.58
N GLU A 8 -5.16 -5.79 0.34
CA GLU A 8 -3.84 -5.19 0.14
C GLU A 8 -2.93 -5.40 1.37
N TRP A 9 -3.52 -5.41 2.57
CA TRP A 9 -2.80 -5.61 3.83
C TRP A 9 -2.08 -6.96 3.90
N GLU A 10 -2.74 -8.02 3.46
CA GLU A 10 -2.21 -9.37 3.47
C GLU A 10 -1.18 -9.55 2.36
N LEU A 11 -1.47 -9.02 1.17
CA LEU A 11 -0.57 -9.02 0.03
C LEU A 11 0.75 -8.28 0.32
N LEU A 12 0.71 -7.17 1.07
CA LEU A 12 1.90 -6.38 1.43
C LEU A 12 2.67 -6.95 2.64
N ARG A 13 2.13 -7.95 3.36
CA ARG A 13 2.88 -8.65 4.41
C ARG A 13 3.89 -9.62 3.82
N ASP A 14 3.60 -10.24 2.69
CA ASP A 14 4.57 -11.02 1.92
C ASP A 14 5.39 -10.11 1.00
N VAL A 15 6.69 -10.02 1.25
CA VAL A 15 7.60 -9.11 0.54
C VAL A 15 8.16 -9.74 -0.74
N ALA A 16 8.14 -11.07 -0.88
CA ALA A 16 8.79 -11.76 -1.99
C ALA A 16 8.19 -11.43 -3.38
N PRO A 17 6.85 -11.37 -3.56
CA PRO A 17 6.25 -11.05 -4.86
C PRO A 17 6.61 -9.64 -5.38
N TRP A 18 6.91 -8.71 -4.47
CA TRP A 18 7.13 -7.31 -4.81
C TRP A 18 8.54 -7.01 -5.33
N GLN A 19 9.49 -7.93 -5.21
CA GLN A 19 10.91 -7.68 -5.52
C GLN A 19 11.17 -7.29 -6.99
N ARG A 20 10.32 -7.74 -7.92
CA ARG A 20 10.44 -7.41 -9.35
C ARG A 20 9.55 -6.25 -9.79
N VAL A 21 8.74 -5.72 -8.88
CA VAL A 21 7.83 -4.60 -9.16
C VAL A 21 8.57 -3.29 -8.88
N GLN A 22 8.59 -2.41 -9.88
CA GLN A 22 9.28 -1.10 -9.83
C GLN A 22 8.36 0.04 -9.40
N GLN A 23 7.06 -0.07 -9.72
CA GLN A 23 6.06 0.96 -9.46
C GLN A 23 4.79 0.33 -8.91
N LEU A 24 4.25 0.97 -7.88
CA LEU A 24 2.99 0.58 -7.24
C LEU A 24 2.08 1.81 -7.18
N THR A 25 0.98 1.75 -7.93
CA THR A 25 -0.19 2.60 -7.68
C THR A 25 -1.25 1.72 -7.05
N MET A 26 -1.75 2.12 -5.88
CA MET A 26 -2.63 1.32 -5.06
C MET A 26 -3.79 2.14 -4.53
N GLU A 27 -5.01 1.61 -4.64
CA GLU A 27 -6.10 2.00 -3.74
C GLU A 27 -5.96 1.18 -2.45
N TYR A 28 -5.91 1.85 -1.31
CA TYR A 28 -5.82 1.23 0.00
C TYR A 28 -7.13 1.41 0.75
N HIS A 29 -7.50 0.40 1.54
CA HIS A 29 -8.70 0.42 2.37
C HIS A 29 -8.29 0.42 3.84
N LEU A 30 -8.91 1.28 4.65
CA LEU A 30 -8.71 1.38 6.10
C LEU A 30 -9.95 0.87 6.81
N ALA A 31 -9.84 -0.30 7.45
CA ALA A 31 -10.88 -0.88 8.30
C ALA A 31 -10.33 -1.19 9.71
N ASP A 32 -11.21 -1.33 10.70
CA ASP A 32 -10.85 -1.87 12.03
C ASP A 32 -9.64 -1.20 12.70
N GLY A 33 -9.61 0.14 12.73
CA GLY A 33 -8.53 0.90 13.36
C GLY A 33 -7.20 0.88 12.59
N GLN A 34 -7.19 0.35 11.37
CA GLN A 34 -6.09 0.53 10.44
C GLN A 34 -5.87 2.00 10.11
N THR A 35 -4.60 2.36 9.93
CA THR A 35 -4.18 3.73 9.66
C THR A 35 -3.33 3.79 8.41
N LEU A 36 -3.37 4.94 7.74
CA LEU A 36 -2.47 5.25 6.65
C LEU A 36 -0.98 5.09 7.04
N ALA A 37 -0.62 5.36 8.29
CA ALA A 37 0.75 5.18 8.78
C ALA A 37 1.19 3.71 8.74
N GLN A 38 0.32 2.79 9.15
CA GLN A 38 0.60 1.35 9.07
C GLN A 38 0.68 0.87 7.60
N MET A 39 -0.20 1.38 6.74
CA MET A 39 -0.17 1.07 5.30
C MET A 39 1.14 1.53 4.66
N ARG A 40 1.60 2.76 4.96
CA ARG A 40 2.90 3.26 4.50
C ARG A 40 4.05 2.37 4.95
N ALA A 41 4.08 1.95 6.22
CA ALA A 41 5.10 1.07 6.74
C ALA A 41 5.12 -0.31 6.02
N LEU A 42 3.97 -0.85 5.62
CA LEU A 42 3.90 -2.07 4.83
C LEU A 42 4.49 -1.88 3.42
N VAL A 43 4.12 -0.80 2.74
CA VAL A 43 4.64 -0.46 1.41
C VAL A 43 6.16 -0.25 1.44
N GLU A 44 6.66 0.42 2.48
CA GLU A 44 8.10 0.64 2.69
C GLU A 44 8.84 -0.68 2.98
N ARG A 45 8.25 -1.57 3.79
CA ARG A 45 8.79 -2.92 4.02
C ARG A 45 8.82 -3.78 2.75
N ALA A 46 7.89 -3.59 1.82
CA ALA A 46 7.93 -4.22 0.50
C ALA A 46 9.03 -3.64 -0.42
N GLY A 47 9.74 -2.60 0.05
CA GLY A 47 10.91 -2.00 -0.58
C GLY A 47 10.57 -0.87 -1.54
N PHE A 48 9.41 -0.23 -1.40
CA PHE A 48 9.06 0.97 -2.16
C PHE A 48 9.25 2.23 -1.32
N THR A 49 9.50 3.35 -1.99
CA THR A 49 9.42 4.69 -1.42
C THR A 49 8.10 5.33 -1.83
N VAL A 50 7.25 5.69 -0.86
CA VAL A 50 5.98 6.36 -1.11
C VAL A 50 6.22 7.78 -1.64
N GLN A 51 5.67 8.10 -2.81
CA GLN A 51 5.83 9.40 -3.47
C GLN A 51 4.62 10.31 -3.23
N VAL A 52 3.42 9.75 -3.41
CA VAL A 52 2.16 10.49 -3.34
C VAL A 52 1.18 9.69 -2.50
N VAL A 53 0.45 10.39 -1.64
CA VAL A 53 -0.74 9.85 -1.00
C VAL A 53 -1.87 10.86 -1.16
N MET A 54 -3.01 10.36 -1.60
CA MET A 54 -4.28 11.06 -1.66
C MET A 54 -5.19 10.42 -0.61
N PRO A 55 -5.23 10.98 0.61
CA PRO A 55 -5.96 10.37 1.71
C PRO A 55 -7.47 10.63 1.59
N ALA A 56 -8.25 9.67 2.10
CA ALA A 56 -9.66 9.84 2.46
C ALA A 56 -9.96 9.02 3.73
N ASP A 57 -11.19 9.11 4.22
CA ASP A 57 -11.58 8.59 5.55
C ASP A 57 -11.53 7.06 5.64
N THR A 58 -11.95 6.37 4.58
CA THR A 58 -12.10 4.90 4.57
C THR A 58 -11.24 4.20 3.51
N PHE A 59 -10.96 4.87 2.40
CA PHE A 59 -10.04 4.38 1.37
C PHE A 59 -9.31 5.57 0.73
N GLY A 60 -8.18 5.32 0.10
CA GLY A 60 -7.42 6.38 -0.57
C GLY A 60 -6.42 5.83 -1.57
N LEU A 61 -5.72 6.72 -2.25
CA LEU A 61 -4.74 6.34 -3.26
C LEU A 61 -3.31 6.59 -2.79
N LEU A 62 -2.43 5.66 -3.13
CA LEU A 62 -1.00 5.72 -2.85
C LEU A 62 -0.21 5.41 -4.12
N VAL A 63 0.82 6.21 -4.39
CA VAL A 63 1.79 5.95 -5.47
C VAL A 63 3.17 5.79 -4.83
N ALA A 64 3.84 4.70 -5.15
CA ALA A 64 5.18 4.39 -4.67
C ALA A 64 6.06 3.83 -5.79
N ARG A 65 7.36 4.03 -5.64
CA ARG A 65 8.39 3.56 -6.58
C ARG A 65 9.57 2.98 -5.82
N ARG A 66 10.27 2.04 -6.44
CA ARG A 66 11.56 1.56 -5.94
C ARG A 66 12.68 2.56 -6.29
#